data_AF-A0A3N9NZJ5-F1
#
_entry.id   AF-A0A3N9NZJ5-F1
#
_cell.length_a   1.000
_cell.length_b   1.000
_cell.length_c   1.000
_cell.angle_alpha   90.00
_cell.angle_beta   90.00
_cell.angle_gamma   90.00
#
_symmetry.space_group_name_H-M   'P 1'
#
loop_
_entity.id
_entity.type
_entity.pdbx_description
1 polymer ?
#
loop_
_entity_poly.entity_id
_entity_poly.type
_entity_poly.pdbx_seq_one_letter_code
_entity_poly.pdbx_strand_id
1 'polypeptide(L)'
;MAEKISNYVKAHKSWAVKNVLFNYFAAITLNADIHQRYNGKLDVSFENFRDLSDILFKAKEELHLIYKRLHDPRRNYFEQADKYTPNDDEMNFITNVGLLFHKAMVARELQYMLEYYGAEEHEDYHELKVSLDDYVQRIAKLFEKGVTLLPRFLRNFQDDVIVLSYFLENSQETEAALGTKLERIFASFNGNGVSPYVKVGRYFIDSGWTKRAKKVLADGLQKDPNNSEIGDLLRQCG
;
A
#
# COMPACT_ATOMS: atom_id res chain seq x y z
N MET A 1 14.74 -22.68 -18.52
CA MET A 1 15.41 -22.69 -17.20
C MET A 1 14.40 -22.21 -16.18
N ALA A 2 14.16 -22.94 -15.10
CA ALA A 2 13.29 -22.47 -14.03
C ALA A 2 13.88 -21.19 -13.42
N GLU A 3 13.05 -20.17 -13.16
CA GLU A 3 13.51 -18.94 -12.53
C GLU A 3 14.14 -19.25 -11.16
N LYS A 4 15.41 -18.89 -11.00
CA LYS A 4 16.11 -19.07 -9.73
C LYS A 4 15.79 -17.89 -8.82
N ILE A 5 14.71 -17.99 -8.06
CA ILE A 5 14.39 -16.99 -7.03
C ILE A 5 15.21 -17.28 -5.77
N SER A 6 15.87 -16.25 -5.23
CA SER A 6 16.73 -16.40 -4.04
C SER A 6 15.95 -16.80 -2.80
N ASN A 7 16.59 -17.52 -1.87
CA ASN A 7 15.95 -17.95 -0.61
C ASN A 7 15.55 -16.75 0.26
N TYR A 8 16.34 -15.68 0.23
CA TYR A 8 16.00 -14.42 0.90
C TYR A 8 14.68 -13.87 0.36
N VAL A 9 14.55 -13.69 -0.96
CA VAL A 9 13.32 -13.15 -1.57
C VAL A 9 12.09 -14.02 -1.29
N LYS A 10 12.24 -15.35 -1.32
CA LYS A 10 11.16 -16.29 -0.95
C LYS A 10 10.70 -16.10 0.49
N ALA A 11 11.63 -15.99 1.43
CA ALA A 11 11.33 -15.85 2.85
C ALA A 11 10.76 -14.48 3.22
N HIS A 12 11.07 -13.43 2.44
CA HIS A 12 10.72 -12.04 2.77
C HIS A 12 9.52 -11.50 1.99
N LYS A 13 9.01 -12.20 0.96
CA LYS A 13 7.93 -11.69 0.08
C LYS A 13 6.74 -11.14 0.87
N SER A 14 6.20 -11.92 1.80
CA SER A 14 5.02 -11.56 2.58
C SER A 14 5.25 -10.34 3.48
N TRP A 15 6.43 -10.26 4.10
CA TRP A 15 6.82 -9.14 4.96
C TRP A 15 7.07 -7.86 4.15
N ALA A 16 7.75 -7.96 3.01
CA ALA A 16 7.96 -6.84 2.11
C ALA A 16 6.60 -6.29 1.63
N VAL A 17 5.66 -7.15 1.23
CA VAL A 17 4.32 -6.71 0.82
C VAL A 17 3.56 -6.06 1.97
N LYS A 18 3.64 -6.61 3.19
CA LYS A 18 3.09 -5.96 4.39
C LYS A 18 3.68 -4.56 4.61
N ASN A 19 4.99 -4.39 4.45
CA ASN A 19 5.66 -3.09 4.55
C ASN A 19 5.24 -2.12 3.43
N VAL A 20 5.06 -2.62 2.21
CA VAL A 20 4.54 -1.83 1.09
C VAL A 20 3.15 -1.30 1.43
N LEU A 21 2.25 -2.16 1.92
CA LEU A 21 0.90 -1.76 2.31
C LEU A 21 0.92 -0.71 3.43
N PHE A 22 1.73 -0.94 4.47
CA PHE A 22 1.91 0.02 5.57
C PHE A 22 2.32 1.40 5.07
N ASN A 23 3.38 1.48 4.26
CA ASN A 23 3.85 2.75 3.71
C ASN A 23 2.82 3.35 2.73
N TYR A 24 2.19 2.52 1.90
CA TYR A 24 1.21 2.99 0.93
C TYR A 24 -0.02 3.63 1.59
N PHE A 25 -0.53 3.03 2.67
CA PHE A 25 -1.65 3.61 3.43
C PHE A 25 -1.24 4.87 4.20
N ALA A 26 -0.03 4.91 4.77
CA ALA A 26 0.50 6.14 5.36
C ALA A 26 0.59 7.27 4.31
N ALA A 27 1.02 6.95 3.09
CA ALA A 27 1.10 7.90 1.98
C ALA A 27 -0.29 8.38 1.52
N ILE A 28 -1.29 7.50 1.49
CA ILE A 28 -2.69 7.89 1.20
C ILE A 28 -3.17 8.92 2.22
N THR A 29 -3.00 8.63 3.51
CA THR A 29 -3.44 9.52 4.60
C THR A 29 -2.74 10.87 4.53
N LEU A 30 -1.41 10.88 4.34
CA LEU A 30 -0.64 12.11 4.21
C LEU A 30 -1.06 12.91 2.96
N ASN A 31 -1.28 12.24 1.83
CA ASN A 31 -1.74 12.91 0.63
C ASN A 31 -3.16 13.50 0.79
N ALA A 32 -4.05 12.83 1.52
CA ALA A 32 -5.37 13.37 1.82
C ALA A 32 -5.28 14.67 2.64
N ASP A 33 -4.40 14.73 3.65
CA ASP A 33 -4.12 15.95 4.42
C ASP A 33 -3.55 17.06 3.52
N ILE A 34 -2.51 16.75 2.74
CA ILE A 34 -1.90 17.68 1.78
C ILE A 34 -2.97 18.24 0.85
N HIS A 35 -3.76 17.39 0.21
CA HIS A 35 -4.77 17.78 -0.77
C HIS A 35 -5.89 18.62 -0.13
N GLN A 36 -6.33 18.27 1.08
CA GLN A 36 -7.31 19.05 1.83
C GLN A 36 -6.79 20.46 2.16
N ARG A 37 -5.56 20.55 2.69
CA ARG A 37 -4.93 21.83 3.02
C ARG A 37 -4.73 22.69 1.78
N TYR A 38 -4.21 22.09 0.71
CA TYR A 38 -3.95 22.75 -0.55
C TYR A 38 -5.22 23.37 -1.15
N ASN A 39 -6.31 22.59 -1.22
CA ASN A 39 -7.61 23.08 -1.72
C ASN A 39 -8.28 24.07 -0.77
N GLY A 40 -8.04 23.94 0.54
CA GLY A 40 -8.46 24.89 1.56
C GLY A 40 -7.69 26.20 1.56
N LYS A 41 -6.73 26.39 0.64
CA LYS A 41 -5.79 27.53 0.61
C LYS A 41 -4.99 27.68 1.91
N LEU A 42 -4.78 26.57 2.61
CA LEU A 42 -3.86 26.50 3.74
C LEU A 42 -2.46 26.18 3.21
N ASP A 43 -1.44 26.69 3.90
CA ASP A 43 -0.06 26.43 3.53
C ASP A 43 0.22 24.93 3.56
N VAL A 44 0.89 24.44 2.51
CA VAL A 44 1.47 23.11 2.39
C VAL A 44 2.96 23.33 2.22
N SER A 45 3.76 22.70 3.07
CA SER A 45 5.20 22.93 3.11
C SER A 45 6.00 21.98 2.22
N PHE A 46 7.25 22.33 1.91
CA PHE A 46 8.24 21.44 1.32
C PHE A 46 8.34 20.13 2.10
N GLU A 47 8.35 20.20 3.43
CA GLU A 47 8.45 19.06 4.33
C GLU A 47 7.31 18.06 4.11
N ASN A 48 6.09 18.54 3.83
CA ASN A 48 4.96 17.67 3.54
C ASN A 48 5.19 16.82 2.28
N PHE A 49 5.70 17.43 1.20
CA PHE A 49 6.01 16.70 -0.03
C PHE A 49 7.26 15.84 0.10
N ARG A 50 8.24 16.25 0.92
CA ARG A 50 9.41 15.44 1.24
C ARG A 50 8.98 14.15 1.93
N ASP A 51 8.21 14.25 3.01
CA ASP A 51 7.75 13.09 3.76
C ASP A 51 6.89 12.15 2.89
N LEU A 52 6.03 12.71 2.03
CA LEU A 52 5.27 11.92 1.06
C LEU A 52 6.19 11.17 0.09
N SER A 53 7.19 11.85 -0.48
CA SER A 53 8.15 11.25 -1.39
C SER A 53 8.99 10.15 -0.72
N ASP A 54 9.36 10.33 0.55
CA ASP A 54 10.17 9.38 1.31
C ASP A 54 9.39 8.11 1.67
N ILE A 55 8.13 8.24 2.05
CA ILE A 55 7.25 7.09 2.31
C ILE A 55 7.03 6.29 1.01
N LEU A 56 6.77 6.98 -0.10
CA LEU A 56 6.59 6.34 -1.40
C LEU A 56 7.88 5.68 -1.91
N PHE A 57 9.04 6.27 -1.62
CA PHE A 57 10.34 5.66 -1.91
C PHE A 57 10.51 4.32 -1.18
N LYS A 58 10.20 4.28 0.12
CA LYS A 58 10.26 3.02 0.91
C LYS A 58 9.35 1.94 0.32
N ALA A 59 8.10 2.28 -0.03
CA ALA A 59 7.18 1.34 -0.66
C ALA A 59 7.70 0.84 -2.02
N LYS A 60 8.24 1.74 -2.85
CA LYS A 60 8.83 1.40 -4.15
C LYS A 60 10.03 0.46 -4.01
N GLU A 61 10.93 0.73 -3.08
CA GLU A 61 12.14 -0.08 -2.90
C GLU A 61 11.81 -1.47 -2.34
N GLU A 62 10.84 -1.60 -1.44
CA GLU A 62 10.34 -2.89 -0.97
C GLU A 62 9.75 -3.73 -2.12
N LEU A 63 8.99 -3.11 -3.02
CA LEU A 63 8.49 -3.80 -4.23
C LEU A 63 9.65 -4.27 -5.12
N HIS A 64 10.64 -3.42 -5.34
CA HIS A 64 11.81 -3.76 -6.16
C HIS A 64 12.81 -4.68 -5.47
N LEU A 65 12.68 -4.92 -4.16
CA LEU A 65 13.43 -5.95 -3.45
C LEU A 65 12.97 -7.34 -3.87
N ILE A 66 11.65 -7.53 -4.04
CA ILE A 66 11.03 -8.84 -4.29
C ILE A 66 10.64 -9.07 -5.74
N TYR A 67 10.36 -8.00 -6.51
CA TYR A 67 9.99 -8.08 -7.92
C TYR A 67 11.09 -7.54 -8.83
N LYS A 68 11.24 -8.20 -9.99
CA LYS A 68 12.11 -7.72 -11.07
C LYS A 68 11.63 -6.38 -11.61
N ARG A 69 12.58 -5.48 -11.86
CA ARG A 69 12.35 -4.24 -12.60
C ARG A 69 12.15 -4.52 -14.09
N LEU A 70 11.17 -3.86 -14.70
CA LEU A 70 10.97 -3.84 -16.14
C LEU A 70 11.95 -2.84 -16.76
N HIS A 71 12.89 -3.32 -17.58
CA HIS A 71 13.88 -2.48 -18.27
C HIS A 71 13.38 -1.96 -19.62
N ASP A 72 12.79 -2.85 -20.43
CA ASP A 72 12.20 -2.47 -21.72
C ASP A 72 10.73 -2.91 -21.76
N PRO A 73 9.78 -1.98 -21.57
CA PRO A 73 8.36 -2.26 -21.64
C PRO A 73 7.90 -2.78 -23.01
N ARG A 74 8.57 -2.38 -24.11
CA ARG A 74 8.16 -2.79 -25.47
C ARG A 74 8.49 -4.24 -25.74
N ARG A 75 9.54 -4.76 -25.10
CA ARG A 75 10.02 -6.14 -25.25
C ARG A 75 9.67 -7.03 -24.06
N ASN A 76 8.95 -6.50 -23.07
CA ASN A 76 8.69 -7.14 -21.79
C ASN A 76 9.99 -7.70 -21.15
N TYR A 77 11.07 -6.92 -21.25
CA TYR A 77 12.40 -7.35 -20.82
C TYR A 77 12.65 -6.89 -19.38
N PHE A 78 12.83 -7.86 -18.50
CA PHE A 78 13.09 -7.65 -17.08
C PHE A 78 14.58 -7.68 -16.75
N GLU A 79 14.95 -7.08 -15.62
CA GLU A 79 16.27 -7.23 -15.04
C GLU A 79 16.63 -8.70 -14.80
N GLN A 80 17.91 -9.02 -14.97
CA GLN A 80 18.46 -10.34 -14.64
C GLN A 80 18.77 -10.37 -13.14
N ALA A 81 17.77 -10.73 -12.34
CA ALA A 81 17.90 -10.85 -10.89
C ALA A 81 17.15 -12.08 -10.36
N ASP A 82 17.62 -12.62 -9.23
CA ASP A 82 17.03 -13.76 -8.52
C ASP A 82 15.77 -13.34 -7.71
N LYS A 83 14.82 -12.68 -8.38
CA LYS A 83 13.56 -12.11 -7.87
C LYS A 83 12.35 -12.67 -8.61
N TYR A 84 11.14 -12.39 -8.12
CA TYR A 84 9.90 -12.76 -8.82
C TYR A 84 9.70 -11.88 -10.07
N THR A 85 9.32 -12.49 -11.18
CA THR A 85 8.72 -11.73 -12.30
C THR A 85 7.28 -11.38 -11.93
N PRO A 86 6.91 -10.09 -11.85
CA PRO A 86 5.55 -9.70 -11.50
C PRO A 86 4.55 -10.11 -12.59
N ASN A 87 3.35 -10.52 -12.18
CA ASN A 87 2.21 -10.66 -13.08
C ASN A 87 1.57 -9.29 -13.41
N ASP A 88 0.53 -9.27 -14.25
CA ASP A 88 -0.09 -8.01 -14.70
C ASP A 88 -0.68 -7.17 -13.56
N ASP A 89 -1.35 -7.80 -12.58
CA ASP A 89 -1.92 -7.09 -11.43
C ASP A 89 -0.82 -6.52 -10.52
N GLU A 90 0.26 -7.28 -10.30
CA GLU A 90 1.47 -6.83 -9.58
C GLU A 90 2.16 -5.69 -10.33
N MET A 91 2.36 -5.82 -11.64
CA MET A 91 3.01 -4.82 -12.49
C MET A 91 2.24 -3.50 -12.49
N ASN A 92 0.92 -3.54 -12.60
CA ASN A 92 0.08 -2.35 -12.57
C ASN A 92 0.22 -1.58 -11.25
N PHE A 93 0.22 -2.30 -10.12
CA PHE A 93 0.40 -1.68 -8.81
C PHE A 93 1.82 -1.13 -8.62
N ILE A 94 2.85 -1.91 -8.98
CA ILE A 94 4.27 -1.47 -8.92
C ILE A 94 4.48 -0.20 -9.74
N THR A 95 3.94 -0.16 -10.96
CA THR A 95 4.03 1.00 -11.84
C THR A 95 3.32 2.21 -11.24
N ASN A 96 2.14 2.03 -10.64
CA ASN A 96 1.42 3.11 -9.98
C ASN A 96 2.21 3.70 -8.80
N VAL A 97 2.76 2.86 -7.91
CA VAL A 97 3.61 3.30 -6.79
C VAL A 97 4.86 4.02 -7.30
N GLY A 98 5.50 3.50 -8.35
CA GLY A 98 6.65 4.14 -8.99
C GLY A 98 6.31 5.53 -9.54
N LEU A 99 5.18 5.67 -10.24
CA LEU A 99 4.72 6.96 -10.74
C LEU A 99 4.38 7.93 -9.61
N LEU A 100 3.70 7.46 -8.55
CA LEU A 100 3.41 8.27 -7.36
C LEU A 100 4.70 8.86 -6.77
N PHE A 101 5.71 8.02 -6.54
CA PHE A 101 7.02 8.47 -6.05
C PHE A 101 7.63 9.57 -6.92
N HIS A 102 7.69 9.35 -8.23
CA HIS A 102 8.28 10.33 -9.15
C HIS A 102 7.48 11.63 -9.21
N LYS A 103 6.15 11.58 -9.16
CA LYS A 103 5.31 12.78 -9.13
C LYS A 103 5.43 13.54 -7.81
N ALA A 104 5.50 12.83 -6.68
CA ALA A 104 5.74 13.43 -5.37
C ALA A 104 7.12 14.12 -5.30
N MET A 105 8.17 13.53 -5.88
CA MET A 105 9.47 14.20 -5.96
C MET A 105 9.40 15.51 -6.76
N VAL A 106 8.69 15.53 -7.90
CA VAL A 106 8.57 16.78 -8.67
C VAL A 106 7.80 17.84 -7.88
N ALA A 107 6.70 17.47 -7.22
CA ALA A 107 5.96 18.40 -6.36
C ALA A 107 6.83 18.93 -5.21
N ARG A 108 7.66 18.07 -4.62
CA ARG A 108 8.65 18.46 -3.60
C ARG A 108 9.62 19.53 -4.13
N GLU A 109 10.23 19.32 -5.29
CA GLU A 109 11.17 20.30 -5.86
C GLU A 109 10.47 21.61 -6.25
N LEU A 110 9.25 21.55 -6.78
CA LEU A 110 8.45 22.75 -7.08
C LEU A 110 8.14 23.55 -5.81
N GLN A 111 7.72 22.87 -4.74
CA GLN A 111 7.44 23.52 -3.46
C GLN A 111 8.73 24.10 -2.83
N TYR A 112 9.85 23.39 -2.95
CA TYR A 112 11.16 23.90 -2.53
C TYR A 112 11.52 25.21 -3.25
N MET A 113 11.33 25.27 -4.57
CA MET A 113 11.57 26.50 -5.33
C MET A 113 10.65 27.64 -4.89
N LEU A 114 9.36 27.37 -4.68
CA LEU A 114 8.40 28.37 -4.21
C LEU A 114 8.76 28.92 -2.82
N GLU A 115 9.22 28.07 -1.89
CA GLU A 115 9.54 28.49 -0.52
C GLU A 115 10.89 29.19 -0.38
N TYR A 116 11.91 28.72 -1.10
CA TYR A 116 13.30 29.11 -0.86
C TYR A 116 13.88 30.01 -1.96
N TYR A 117 13.27 30.04 -3.15
CA TYR A 117 13.74 30.83 -4.30
C TYR A 117 12.68 31.82 -4.83
N GLY A 118 11.40 31.63 -4.50
CA GLY A 118 10.31 32.50 -4.91
C GLY A 118 10.14 33.71 -4.00
N ALA A 119 10.80 34.83 -4.30
CA ALA A 119 10.28 36.13 -3.89
C ALA A 119 9.02 36.43 -4.74
N GLU A 120 7.92 36.82 -4.11
CA GLU A 120 6.56 37.00 -4.66
C GLU A 120 6.44 37.91 -5.91
N GLU A 121 7.55 38.49 -6.39
CA GLU A 121 7.62 39.52 -7.43
C GLU A 121 8.13 39.04 -8.81
N HIS A 122 8.43 37.75 -8.99
CA HIS A 122 8.95 37.21 -10.27
C HIS A 122 7.90 36.40 -11.06
N GLU A 123 7.90 36.53 -12.40
CA GLU A 123 7.06 35.74 -13.35
C GLU A 123 7.16 34.23 -13.08
N ASP A 124 8.35 33.75 -12.67
CA ASP A 124 8.63 32.37 -12.33
C ASP A 124 7.74 31.81 -11.20
N TYR A 125 7.29 32.64 -10.25
CA TYR A 125 6.44 32.18 -9.14
C TYR A 125 5.11 31.63 -9.66
N HIS A 126 4.48 32.34 -10.62
CA HIS A 126 3.17 31.93 -11.13
C HIS A 126 3.28 30.62 -11.91
N GLU A 127 4.31 30.47 -12.75
CA GLU A 127 4.54 29.24 -13.52
C GLU A 127 4.83 28.03 -12.61
N LEU A 128 5.64 28.23 -11.57
CA LEU A 128 5.93 27.21 -10.56
C LEU A 128 4.68 26.80 -9.80
N LYS A 129 3.84 27.77 -9.41
CA LYS A 129 2.60 27.49 -8.69
C LYS A 129 1.60 26.73 -9.54
N VAL A 130 1.39 27.14 -10.79
CA VAL A 130 0.53 26.43 -11.76
C VAL A 130 1.04 25.00 -11.99
N SER A 131 2.35 24.82 -12.10
CA SER A 131 2.96 23.49 -12.23
C SER A 131 2.72 22.64 -10.99
N LEU A 132 2.87 23.21 -9.80
CA LEU A 132 2.62 22.49 -8.55
C LEU A 132 1.14 22.08 -8.44
N ASP A 133 0.21 22.96 -8.78
CA ASP A 133 -1.23 22.68 -8.80
C ASP A 133 -1.54 21.45 -9.67
N ASP A 134 -0.99 21.38 -10.88
CA ASP A 134 -1.15 20.23 -11.78
C ASP A 134 -0.56 18.94 -11.18
N TYR A 135 0.62 19.01 -10.55
CA TYR A 135 1.22 17.83 -9.93
C TYR A 135 0.45 17.33 -8.70
N VAL A 136 -0.06 18.21 -7.85
CA VAL A 136 -0.92 17.85 -6.71
C VAL A 136 -2.16 17.09 -7.21
N GLN A 137 -2.82 17.59 -8.26
CA GLN A 137 -3.97 16.93 -8.86
C GLN A 137 -3.62 15.57 -9.50
N ARG A 138 -2.45 15.46 -10.13
CA ARG A 138 -1.97 14.19 -10.70
C ARG A 138 -1.67 13.15 -9.62
N ILE A 139 -1.08 13.55 -8.50
CA ILE A 139 -0.80 12.66 -7.37
C ILE A 139 -2.12 12.13 -6.80
N ALA A 140 -3.11 13.00 -6.57
CA ALA A 140 -4.44 12.59 -6.09
C ALA A 140 -5.09 11.54 -7.03
N LYS A 141 -5.11 11.81 -8.34
CA LYS A 141 -5.63 10.85 -9.34
C LYS A 141 -4.86 9.53 -9.38
N LEU A 142 -3.55 9.56 -9.13
CA LEU A 142 -2.75 8.34 -9.07
C LEU A 142 -3.08 7.51 -7.82
N PHE A 143 -3.36 8.13 -6.68
CA PHE A 143 -3.84 7.43 -5.50
C PHE A 143 -5.23 6.82 -5.72
N GLU A 144 -6.17 7.56 -6.32
CA GLU A 144 -7.49 7.03 -6.71
C GLU A 144 -7.32 5.78 -7.59
N LYS A 145 -6.49 5.86 -8.63
CA LYS A 145 -6.15 4.71 -9.48
C LYS A 145 -5.55 3.57 -8.65
N GLY A 146 -4.59 3.85 -7.77
CA GLY A 146 -3.95 2.83 -6.96
C GLY A 146 -4.91 2.11 -6.02
N VAL A 147 -5.88 2.82 -5.42
CA VAL A 147 -6.97 2.21 -4.64
C VAL A 147 -7.78 1.23 -5.50
N THR A 148 -8.07 1.55 -6.77
CA THR A 148 -8.77 0.61 -7.67
C THR A 148 -7.93 -0.62 -8.07
N LEU A 149 -6.59 -0.51 -8.06
CA LEU A 149 -5.68 -1.61 -8.37
C LEU A 149 -5.50 -2.56 -7.19
N LEU A 150 -5.59 -2.04 -5.96
CA LEU A 150 -5.22 -2.77 -4.76
C LEU A 150 -5.99 -4.09 -4.57
N PRO A 151 -7.32 -4.19 -4.76
CA PRO A 151 -8.02 -5.47 -4.61
C PRO A 151 -7.47 -6.54 -5.56
N ARG A 152 -7.13 -6.17 -6.80
CA ARG A 152 -6.58 -7.10 -7.78
C ARG A 152 -5.18 -7.57 -7.39
N PHE A 153 -4.34 -6.64 -6.93
CA PHE A 153 -3.03 -6.95 -6.37
C PHE A 153 -3.12 -7.92 -5.18
N LEU A 154 -4.05 -7.65 -4.24
CA LEU A 154 -4.24 -8.44 -3.03
C LEU A 154 -4.77 -9.87 -3.27
N ARG A 155 -5.42 -10.14 -4.42
CA ARG A 155 -5.79 -11.52 -4.79
C ARG A 155 -4.58 -12.46 -4.86
N ASN A 156 -3.41 -11.95 -5.22
CA ASN A 156 -2.16 -12.72 -5.21
C ASN A 156 -1.69 -13.12 -3.80
N PHE A 157 -2.31 -12.54 -2.77
CA PHE A 157 -1.98 -12.71 -1.35
C PHE A 157 -3.19 -13.14 -0.52
N GLN A 158 -4.26 -13.64 -1.14
CA GLN A 158 -5.51 -14.03 -0.47
C GLN A 158 -5.33 -15.17 0.57
N ASP A 159 -4.24 -15.92 0.49
CA ASP A 159 -3.86 -16.99 1.41
C ASP A 159 -2.63 -16.64 2.26
N ASP A 160 -2.09 -15.43 2.10
CA ASP A 160 -0.90 -14.98 2.83
C ASP A 160 -1.28 -14.44 4.21
N VAL A 161 -1.06 -15.25 5.24
CA VAL A 161 -1.43 -14.92 6.63
C VAL A 161 -0.76 -13.65 7.15
N ILE A 162 0.44 -13.30 6.67
CA ILE A 162 1.15 -12.09 7.13
C ILE A 162 0.50 -10.84 6.51
N VAL A 163 0.15 -10.89 5.23
CA VAL A 163 -0.57 -9.80 4.55
C VAL A 163 -1.98 -9.64 5.12
N LEU A 164 -2.71 -10.75 5.31
CA LEU A 164 -4.04 -10.72 5.92
C LEU A 164 -4.00 -10.17 7.37
N SER A 165 -2.97 -10.51 8.14
CA SER A 165 -2.81 -10.00 9.51
C SER A 165 -2.78 -8.47 9.53
N TYR A 166 -2.11 -7.85 8.57
CA TYR A 166 -1.99 -6.40 8.50
C TYR A 166 -3.36 -5.73 8.39
N PHE A 167 -4.23 -6.21 7.50
CA PHE A 167 -5.57 -5.65 7.33
C PHE A 167 -6.44 -5.86 8.58
N LEU A 168 -6.40 -7.05 9.18
CA LEU A 168 -7.20 -7.32 10.38
C LEU A 168 -6.71 -6.55 11.60
N GLU A 169 -5.40 -6.32 11.74
CA GLU A 169 -4.82 -5.56 12.83
C GLU A 169 -5.06 -4.04 12.71
N ASN A 170 -5.25 -3.52 11.48
CA ASN A 170 -5.38 -2.09 11.15
C ASN A 170 -6.67 -1.82 10.35
N SER A 171 -7.77 -2.47 10.71
CA SER A 171 -9.00 -2.48 9.91
C SER A 171 -9.59 -1.08 9.74
N GLN A 172 -9.65 -0.29 10.82
CA GLN A 172 -10.21 1.06 10.77
C GLN A 172 -9.40 1.98 9.84
N GLU A 173 -8.08 1.98 9.96
CA GLU A 173 -7.19 2.83 9.17
C GLU A 173 -7.19 2.42 7.70
N THR A 174 -7.17 1.11 7.42
CA THR A 174 -7.20 0.59 6.05
C THR A 174 -8.55 0.84 5.37
N GLU A 175 -9.68 0.67 6.07
CA GLU A 175 -11.01 0.98 5.52
C GLU A 175 -11.18 2.47 5.24
N ALA A 176 -10.70 3.34 6.13
CA ALA A 176 -10.72 4.78 5.95
C ALA A 176 -9.90 5.20 4.72
N ALA A 177 -8.69 4.67 4.57
CA ALA A 177 -7.83 4.98 3.43
C ALA A 177 -8.37 4.43 2.10
N LEU A 178 -9.09 3.31 2.11
CA LEU A 178 -9.65 2.70 0.90
C LEU A 178 -11.05 3.20 0.55
N GLY A 179 -11.75 3.86 1.47
CA GLY A 179 -13.15 4.23 1.29
C GLY A 179 -14.09 3.03 1.13
N THR A 180 -13.68 1.83 1.54
CA THR A 180 -14.46 0.60 1.45
C THR A 180 -14.17 -0.31 2.63
N LYS A 181 -15.16 -1.12 3.00
CA LYS A 181 -15.00 -2.10 4.09
C LYS A 181 -14.13 -3.28 3.67
N LEU A 182 -13.37 -3.84 4.62
CA LEU A 182 -12.50 -4.99 4.36
C LEU A 182 -13.28 -6.21 3.88
N GLU A 183 -14.51 -6.42 4.34
CA GLU A 183 -15.29 -7.59 3.93
C GLU A 183 -15.59 -7.56 2.43
N ARG A 184 -15.71 -6.37 1.81
CA ARG A 184 -15.86 -6.26 0.35
C ARG A 184 -14.59 -6.64 -0.40
N ILE A 185 -13.42 -6.34 0.19
CA ILE A 185 -12.12 -6.71 -0.39
C ILE A 185 -11.95 -8.22 -0.26
N PHE A 186 -12.19 -8.80 0.92
CA PHE A 186 -12.08 -10.23 1.15
C PHE A 186 -13.10 -11.03 0.32
N ALA A 187 -14.31 -10.52 0.12
CA ALA A 187 -15.30 -11.14 -0.76
C ALA A 187 -14.89 -11.13 -2.24
N SER A 188 -13.95 -10.26 -2.64
CA SER A 188 -13.41 -10.23 -4.01
C SER A 188 -12.31 -11.28 -4.25
N PHE A 189 -11.85 -11.95 -3.19
CA PHE A 189 -10.92 -13.07 -3.30
C PHE A 189 -11.68 -14.29 -3.80
N ASN A 190 -11.12 -15.01 -4.77
CA ASN A 190 -11.84 -16.12 -5.39
C ASN A 190 -11.93 -17.29 -4.42
N GLY A 191 -13.14 -17.59 -3.92
CA GLY A 191 -13.50 -18.92 -3.44
C GLY A 191 -14.28 -18.97 -2.13
N ASN A 192 -14.93 -20.12 -1.92
CA ASN A 192 -15.57 -20.61 -0.69
C ASN A 192 -14.53 -20.87 0.44
N GLY A 193 -13.50 -20.02 0.54
CA GLY A 193 -12.31 -20.24 1.32
C GLY A 193 -12.53 -19.99 2.81
N VAL A 194 -11.67 -20.63 3.61
CA VAL A 194 -11.56 -20.40 5.06
C VAL A 194 -11.44 -18.90 5.32
N SER A 195 -12.26 -18.39 6.23
CA SER A 195 -12.32 -16.97 6.60
C SER A 195 -10.92 -16.41 6.91
N PRO A 196 -10.57 -15.19 6.46
CA PRO A 196 -9.30 -14.54 6.82
C PRO A 196 -9.08 -14.48 8.34
N TYR A 197 -10.15 -14.31 9.11
CA TYR A 197 -10.14 -14.31 10.57
C TYR A 197 -9.68 -15.66 11.15
N VAL A 198 -10.12 -16.77 10.54
CA VAL A 198 -9.69 -18.12 10.93
C VAL A 198 -8.21 -18.33 10.59
N LYS A 199 -7.79 -17.99 9.36
CA LYS A 199 -6.39 -18.17 8.92
C LYS A 199 -5.42 -17.41 9.81
N VAL A 200 -5.69 -16.12 10.04
CA VAL A 200 -4.84 -15.25 10.87
C VAL A 200 -4.93 -15.62 12.34
N GLY A 201 -6.13 -15.96 12.85
CA GLY A 201 -6.32 -16.39 14.23
C GLY A 201 -5.50 -17.65 14.56
N ARG A 202 -5.55 -18.66 13.68
CA ARG A 202 -4.73 -19.87 13.81
C ARG A 202 -3.24 -19.57 13.77
N TYR A 203 -2.80 -18.77 12.80
CA TYR A 203 -1.41 -18.31 12.71
C TYR A 203 -0.93 -17.63 14.01
N PHE A 204 -1.75 -16.77 14.61
CA PHE A 204 -1.42 -16.13 15.88
C PHE A 204 -1.40 -17.10 17.06
N ILE A 205 -2.29 -18.09 17.12
CA ILE A 205 -2.25 -19.15 18.15
C ILE A 205 -0.96 -19.95 18.02
N ASP A 206 -0.66 -20.44 16.81
CA ASP A 206 0.53 -21.25 16.53
C ASP A 206 1.83 -20.49 16.82
N SER A 207 1.80 -19.16 16.68
CA SER A 207 2.93 -18.26 17.00
C SER A 207 2.99 -17.82 18.46
N GLY A 208 2.07 -18.28 19.32
CA GLY A 208 2.01 -17.92 20.74
C GLY A 208 1.46 -16.51 21.03
N TRP A 209 0.87 -15.83 20.05
CA TRP A 209 0.30 -14.48 20.18
C TRP A 209 -1.20 -14.51 20.52
N THR A 210 -1.56 -15.22 21.59
CA THR A 210 -2.96 -15.48 21.98
C THR A 210 -3.81 -14.23 22.16
N LYS A 211 -3.24 -13.13 22.71
CA LYS A 211 -3.97 -11.85 22.83
C LYS A 211 -4.36 -11.27 21.47
N ARG A 212 -3.49 -11.37 20.47
CA ARG A 212 -3.77 -10.91 19.11
C ARG A 212 -4.78 -11.82 18.43
N ALA A 213 -4.64 -13.14 18.60
CA ALA A 213 -5.61 -14.13 18.13
C ALA A 213 -7.01 -13.83 18.68
N LYS A 214 -7.14 -13.62 19.99
CA LYS A 214 -8.40 -13.32 20.66
C LYS A 214 -9.09 -12.09 20.09
N LYS A 215 -8.35 -11.00 19.84
CA LYS A 215 -8.88 -9.78 19.19
C LYS A 215 -9.43 -10.09 17.80
N VAL A 216 -8.60 -10.66 16.92
CA VAL A 216 -8.99 -10.95 15.53
C VAL A 216 -10.18 -11.91 15.46
N LEU A 217 -10.18 -12.98 16.26
CA LEU A 217 -11.26 -13.97 16.29
C LEU A 217 -12.55 -13.37 16.86
N ALA A 218 -12.47 -12.52 17.89
CA ALA A 218 -13.65 -11.82 18.41
C ALA A 218 -14.27 -10.88 17.37
N ASP A 219 -13.44 -10.13 16.65
CA ASP A 219 -13.90 -9.28 15.54
C ASP A 219 -14.54 -10.14 14.43
N GLY A 220 -13.96 -11.30 14.14
CA GLY A 220 -14.52 -12.27 13.19
C GLY A 220 -15.91 -12.78 13.59
N LEU A 221 -16.13 -13.14 14.86
CA LEU A 221 -17.45 -13.56 15.36
C LEU A 221 -18.49 -12.44 15.33
N GLN A 222 -18.08 -11.18 15.50
CA GLN A 222 -19.03 -10.06 15.35
C GLN A 222 -19.54 -9.95 13.91
N LYS A 223 -18.73 -10.32 12.92
CA LYS A 223 -19.08 -10.25 11.48
C LYS A 223 -19.79 -11.51 11.00
N ASP A 224 -19.43 -12.67 11.52
CA ASP A 224 -20.05 -13.96 11.22
C ASP A 224 -20.30 -14.76 12.52
N PRO A 225 -21.40 -14.48 13.25
CA PRO A 225 -21.68 -15.10 14.55
C PRO A 225 -21.89 -16.62 14.50
N ASN A 226 -22.19 -17.17 13.33
CA ASN A 226 -22.46 -18.59 13.15
C ASN A 226 -21.20 -19.40 12.77
N ASN A 227 -20.04 -18.75 12.71
CA ASN A 227 -18.80 -19.41 12.34
C ASN A 227 -18.24 -20.26 13.50
N SER A 228 -18.57 -21.55 13.50
CA SER A 228 -18.16 -22.47 14.57
C SER A 228 -16.64 -22.57 14.71
N GLU A 229 -15.89 -22.51 13.61
CA GLU A 229 -14.43 -22.60 13.63
C GLU A 229 -13.79 -21.39 14.34
N ILE A 230 -14.28 -20.17 14.12
CA ILE A 230 -13.82 -19.00 14.86
C ILE A 230 -14.10 -19.16 16.36
N GLY A 231 -15.30 -19.65 16.71
CA GLY A 231 -15.67 -19.93 18.10
C GLY A 231 -14.75 -20.95 18.78
N ASP A 232 -14.42 -22.04 18.08
CA ASP A 232 -13.53 -23.08 18.61
C ASP A 232 -12.09 -22.58 18.79
N LEU A 233 -11.55 -21.81 17.83
CA LEU A 233 -10.24 -21.18 17.96
C LEU A 233 -10.20 -20.15 19.10
N LEU A 234 -11.28 -19.41 19.30
CA LEU A 234 -11.37 -18.42 20.37
C LEU A 234 -11.27 -19.09 21.75
N ARG A 235 -11.89 -20.28 21.93
CA ARG A 235 -11.77 -21.06 23.18
C ARG A 235 -10.34 -21.54 23.45
N GLN A 236 -9.53 -21.78 22.41
CA GLN A 236 -8.12 -22.14 22.58
C GLN A 236 -7.27 -20.97 23.07
N CYS A 237 -7.75 -19.73 22.96
CA CYS A 237 -7.02 -18.54 23.40
C CYS A 237 -7.10 -18.28 24.92
N GLY A 238 -7.95 -19.00 25.67
CA GLY A 238 -8.30 -18.70 27.07
C GLY A 238 -9.11 -17.41 27.22
#